data_AF-A0A0B4GJV9-F1
#
_entry.id   AF-A0A0B4GJV9-F1
#
_cell.length_a   1.000
_cell.length_b   1.000
_cell.length_c   1.000
_cell.angle_alpha   90.00
_cell.angle_beta   90.00
_cell.angle_gamma   90.00
#
_symmetry.space_group_name_H-M   'P 1'
#
loop_
_entity.id
_entity.type
_entity.pdbx_description
1 polymer ?
#
loop_
_entity_poly.entity_id
_entity_poly.type
_entity_poly.pdbx_seq_one_letter_code
_entity_poly.pdbx_strand_id
1 'polypeptide(L)'
;MHFDETEVQWALGKQEGKYDVESVALHEIGHLLGMLHNSNEESVMYSRVRSNKLARKLSEDDKTGIRRLYPTWKRVGGSFTTNPILVSWSGKFTNLACVGGDGALRHRYQREPYGAWHPAGENFEHLGGKLAGNIAAVTRGEEHVNLFVRGQDNKCYSKWYRGGWSEWMSRGGDVQGDMAAYYDGTAWQPGAETWTSLAWDGAKWVPEGTEWTSLGGTALEDVAVVSSGVNHLYLFIRGADNTVYSKSYRDGTWETQ
;
A
#
# COMPACT_ATOMS: atom_id res chain seq x y z
N MET A 1 -3.28 -5.02 32.62
CA MET A 1 -4.50 -5.09 33.42
C MET A 1 -4.15 -5.75 34.74
N HIS A 2 -4.43 -5.10 35.86
CA HIS A 2 -4.09 -5.59 37.20
C HIS A 2 -5.34 -5.54 38.08
N PHE A 3 -5.54 -6.59 38.87
CA PHE A 3 -6.58 -6.68 39.89
C PHE A 3 -5.89 -7.12 41.17
N ASP A 4 -5.96 -6.32 42.24
CA ASP A 4 -5.53 -6.75 43.57
C ASP A 4 -6.67 -6.65 44.58
N GLU A 5 -6.65 -7.57 45.53
CA GLU A 5 -7.61 -7.67 46.62
C GLU A 5 -7.26 -6.78 47.82
N THR A 6 -6.14 -6.06 47.76
CA THR A 6 -5.63 -5.24 48.86
C THR A 6 -6.24 -3.83 48.88
N GLU A 7 -6.57 -3.28 47.72
CA GLU A 7 -7.11 -1.93 47.58
C GLU A 7 -8.64 -1.89 47.47
N VAL A 8 -9.24 -2.96 46.92
CA VAL A 8 -10.68 -3.01 46.65
C VAL A 8 -11.27 -4.41 46.85
N GLN A 9 -12.54 -4.45 47.24
CA GLN A 9 -13.32 -5.68 47.35
C GLN A 9 -13.97 -5.99 45.99
N TRP A 10 -13.76 -7.21 45.49
CA TRP A 10 -14.27 -7.65 44.18
C TRP A 10 -15.54 -8.49 44.28
N ALA A 11 -16.40 -8.38 43.28
CA ALA A 11 -17.56 -9.22 43.10
C ALA A 11 -17.76 -9.59 41.62
N LEU A 12 -18.48 -10.69 41.41
CA LEU A 12 -19.15 -10.95 40.14
C LEU A 12 -20.59 -10.48 40.29
N GLY A 13 -20.92 -9.32 39.71
CA GLY A 13 -22.25 -8.72 39.78
C GLY A 13 -22.34 -7.52 40.73
N LYS A 14 -23.57 -7.02 40.94
CA LYS A 14 -23.84 -5.94 41.89
C LYS A 14 -23.76 -6.48 43.32
N GLN A 15 -22.83 -5.95 44.10
CA GLN A 15 -22.75 -6.18 45.53
C GLN A 15 -22.38 -4.88 46.23
N GLU A 16 -23.06 -4.58 47.33
CA GLU A 16 -22.78 -3.40 48.14
C GLU A 16 -21.33 -3.40 48.64
N GLY A 17 -20.66 -2.25 48.49
CA GLY A 17 -19.25 -2.09 48.87
C GLY A 17 -18.23 -2.79 47.97
N LYS A 18 -18.64 -3.47 46.89
CA LYS A 18 -17.72 -4.20 46.00
C LYS A 18 -17.76 -3.70 44.56
N TYR A 19 -16.65 -3.86 43.86
CA TYR A 19 -16.50 -3.56 42.44
C TYR A 19 -16.73 -4.82 41.61
N ASP A 20 -17.48 -4.65 40.53
CA ASP A 20 -17.73 -5.71 39.59
C ASP A 20 -16.49 -5.94 38.70
N VAL A 21 -15.90 -7.14 38.76
CA VAL A 21 -14.66 -7.48 38.04
C VAL A 21 -14.81 -7.27 36.54
N GLU A 22 -15.92 -7.72 35.94
CA GLU A 22 -16.15 -7.58 34.51
C GLU A 22 -16.34 -6.12 34.07
N SER A 23 -16.95 -5.28 34.90
CA SER A 23 -17.10 -3.85 34.60
C SER A 23 -15.75 -3.13 34.59
N VAL A 24 -14.87 -3.43 35.55
CA VAL A 24 -13.51 -2.88 35.58
C VAL A 24 -12.68 -3.46 34.42
N ALA A 25 -12.75 -4.78 34.18
CA ALA A 25 -12.07 -5.40 33.04
C ALA A 25 -12.47 -4.77 31.71
N LEU A 26 -13.77 -4.51 31.49
CA LEU A 26 -14.25 -3.89 30.26
C LEU A 26 -13.73 -2.46 30.09
N HIS A 27 -13.63 -1.69 31.18
CA HIS A 27 -13.02 -0.35 31.20
C HIS A 27 -11.53 -0.40 30.83
N GLU A 28 -10.77 -1.30 31.47
CA GLU A 28 -9.34 -1.46 31.21
C GLU A 28 -9.07 -1.97 29.78
N ILE A 29 -9.92 -2.85 29.24
CA ILE A 29 -9.85 -3.27 27.82
C ILE A 29 -10.03 -2.05 26.91
N GLY A 30 -10.93 -1.13 27.24
CA GLY A 30 -11.09 0.10 26.48
C GLY A 30 -9.78 0.90 26.41
N HIS A 31 -9.05 1.05 27.52
CA HIS A 31 -7.71 1.67 27.51
C HIS A 31 -6.68 0.89 26.70
N LEU A 32 -6.68 -0.45 26.78
CA LEU A 32 -5.82 -1.28 25.94
C LEU A 32 -6.10 -1.10 24.44
N LEU A 33 -7.35 -0.84 24.08
CA LEU A 33 -7.78 -0.50 22.73
C LEU A 33 -7.60 0.99 22.39
N GLY A 34 -6.93 1.77 23.26
CA GLY A 34 -6.62 3.18 23.02
C GLY A 34 -7.77 4.15 23.28
N MET A 35 -8.87 3.70 23.90
CA MET A 35 -9.96 4.58 24.32
C MET A 35 -9.52 5.41 25.54
N LEU A 36 -9.83 6.71 25.50
CA LEU A 36 -9.62 7.62 26.62
C LEU A 36 -10.89 7.73 27.48
N HIS A 37 -10.76 8.32 28.67
CA HIS A 37 -11.90 8.59 29.52
C HIS A 37 -12.94 9.49 28.83
N ASN A 38 -14.20 9.20 29.10
CA ASN A 38 -15.35 10.01 28.73
C ASN A 38 -15.99 10.68 29.96
N SER A 39 -16.71 11.78 29.75
CA SER A 39 -17.51 12.49 30.75
C SER A 39 -18.91 11.90 30.95
N ASN A 40 -19.41 11.05 30.04
CA ASN A 40 -20.70 10.38 30.19
C ASN A 40 -20.64 9.28 31.27
N GLU A 41 -21.40 9.42 32.36
CA GLU A 41 -21.42 8.45 33.47
C GLU A 41 -22.00 7.07 33.10
N GLU A 42 -22.68 6.96 31.97
CA GLU A 42 -23.21 5.71 31.43
C GLU A 42 -22.20 4.98 30.53
N SER A 43 -21.12 5.65 30.11
CA SER A 43 -20.05 5.05 29.32
C SER A 43 -19.22 4.11 30.19
N VAL A 44 -18.79 3.00 29.59
CA VAL A 44 -17.78 2.13 30.21
C VAL A 44 -16.51 2.92 30.47
N MET A 45 -16.11 3.79 29.54
CA MET A 45 -14.94 4.66 29.68
C MET A 45 -15.16 5.88 30.57
N TYR A 46 -16.23 5.96 31.36
CA TYR A 46 -16.34 7.02 32.37
C TYR A 46 -15.16 6.95 33.34
N SER A 47 -14.57 8.09 33.68
CA SER A 47 -13.33 8.19 34.47
C SER A 47 -13.38 7.59 35.88
N ARG A 48 -14.54 7.08 36.31
CA ARG A 48 -14.72 6.40 37.60
C ARG A 48 -15.60 5.18 37.44
N VAL A 49 -15.08 4.00 37.75
CA VAL A 49 -15.93 2.84 38.01
C VAL A 49 -16.56 3.00 39.39
N ARG A 50 -17.86 2.71 39.54
CA ARG A 50 -18.58 2.80 40.83
C ARG A 50 -18.81 1.40 41.40
N SER A 51 -18.59 1.23 42.71
CA SER A 51 -18.99 0.03 43.44
C SER A 51 -20.51 -0.19 43.37
N ASN A 52 -20.97 -1.44 43.47
CA ASN A 52 -22.39 -1.81 43.39
C ASN A 52 -23.10 -1.38 42.07
N LYS A 53 -22.35 -1.12 41.00
CA LYS A 53 -22.87 -0.79 39.66
C LYS A 53 -22.37 -1.81 38.63
N LEU A 54 -23.18 -2.06 37.60
CA LEU A 54 -22.76 -2.80 36.42
C LEU A 54 -22.53 -1.82 35.27
N ALA A 55 -21.34 -1.85 34.69
CA ALA A 55 -20.96 -1.11 33.50
C ALA A 55 -20.45 -2.10 32.42
N ARG A 56 -21.24 -3.14 32.16
CA ARG A 56 -20.93 -4.20 31.19
C ARG A 56 -21.56 -3.98 29.81
N LYS A 57 -22.33 -2.91 29.65
CA LYS A 57 -23.03 -2.56 28.41
C LYS A 57 -22.40 -1.31 27.82
N LEU A 58 -21.95 -1.39 26.58
CA LEU A 58 -21.42 -0.25 25.85
C LEU A 58 -22.52 0.79 25.60
N SER A 59 -22.22 2.03 25.97
CA SER A 59 -23.00 3.20 25.56
C SER A 59 -22.77 3.51 24.07
N GLU A 60 -23.60 4.39 23.49
CA GLU A 60 -23.36 4.85 22.10
C GLU A 60 -22.06 5.62 21.95
N ASP A 61 -21.59 6.28 23.03
CA ASP A 61 -20.30 6.93 23.01
C ASP A 61 -19.15 5.92 22.94
N ASP A 62 -19.20 4.85 23.75
CA ASP A 62 -18.18 3.79 23.71
C ASP A 62 -18.09 3.17 22.31
N LYS A 63 -19.25 2.89 21.70
CA LYS A 63 -19.34 2.37 20.33
C LYS A 63 -18.78 3.34 19.30
N THR A 64 -19.02 4.64 19.49
CA THR A 64 -18.52 5.68 18.58
C THR A 64 -17.02 5.87 18.73
N GLY A 65 -16.50 5.89 19.96
CA GLY A 65 -15.08 6.00 20.28
C GLY A 65 -14.28 4.86 19.66
N ILE A 66 -14.72 3.60 19.86
CA ILE A 66 -14.00 2.46 19.29
C ILE A 66 -14.07 2.42 17.76
N ARG A 67 -15.21 2.78 17.14
CA ARG A 67 -15.34 2.88 15.67
C ARG A 67 -14.50 4.00 15.07
N ARG A 68 -14.20 5.05 15.84
CA ARG A 68 -13.31 6.13 15.40
C ARG A 68 -11.86 5.69 15.39
N LEU A 69 -11.44 4.88 16.37
CA LEU A 69 -10.09 4.32 16.43
C LEU A 69 -9.88 3.20 15.42
N TYR A 70 -10.92 2.39 15.21
CA TYR A 70 -10.91 1.23 14.31
C TYR A 70 -12.08 1.31 13.32
N PRO A 71 -12.00 2.21 12.32
CA PRO A 71 -13.03 2.32 11.31
C PRO A 71 -13.14 1.02 10.50
N THR A 72 -14.34 0.71 10.03
CA THR A 72 -14.55 -0.43 9.14
C THR A 72 -13.93 -0.17 7.77
N TRP A 73 -13.53 -1.25 7.09
CA TRP A 73 -13.09 -1.19 5.71
C TRP A 73 -14.19 -0.55 4.83
N LYS A 74 -13.81 0.48 4.07
CA LYS A 74 -14.68 1.11 3.08
C LYS A 74 -14.40 0.52 1.71
N ARG A 75 -15.45 0.04 1.04
CA ARG A 75 -15.35 -0.40 -0.36
C ARG A 75 -14.96 0.79 -1.25
N VAL A 76 -13.89 0.61 -2.02
CA VAL A 76 -13.40 1.61 -2.99
C VAL A 76 -13.93 1.32 -4.41
N GLY A 77 -14.51 0.14 -4.64
CA GLY A 77 -15.16 -0.23 -5.90
C GLY A 77 -14.31 -1.12 -6.80
N GLY A 78 -14.87 -1.45 -7.97
CA GLY A 78 -14.21 -2.28 -8.98
C GLY A 78 -14.15 -3.79 -8.68
N SER A 79 -13.63 -4.53 -9.65
CA SER A 79 -13.30 -5.96 -9.59
C SER A 79 -12.03 -6.17 -10.41
N PHE A 80 -10.98 -6.67 -9.77
CA PHE A 80 -9.62 -6.67 -10.30
C PHE A 80 -8.95 -8.02 -10.10
N THR A 81 -8.03 -8.34 -10.99
CA THR A 81 -7.27 -9.61 -11.01
C THR A 81 -5.81 -9.46 -10.57
N THR A 82 -5.39 -8.22 -10.35
CA THR A 82 -4.02 -7.87 -9.94
C THR A 82 -4.04 -7.14 -8.60
N ASN A 83 -2.88 -7.12 -7.95
CA ASN A 83 -2.69 -6.32 -6.75
C ASN A 83 -2.84 -4.83 -7.10
N PRO A 84 -3.54 -4.05 -6.25
CA PRO A 84 -3.60 -2.61 -6.43
C PRO A 84 -2.22 -1.98 -6.25
N ILE A 85 -1.86 -1.02 -7.10
CA ILE A 85 -0.71 -0.14 -6.89
C ILE A 85 -1.18 1.26 -6.52
N LEU A 86 -0.49 1.89 -5.57
CA LEU A 86 -0.65 3.30 -5.27
C LEU A 86 0.62 4.07 -5.64
N VAL A 87 0.43 5.22 -6.28
CA VAL A 87 1.51 6.18 -6.53
C VAL A 87 1.04 7.58 -6.18
N SER A 88 1.82 8.29 -5.38
CA SER A 88 1.49 9.61 -4.87
C SER A 88 2.60 10.59 -5.17
N TRP A 89 2.24 11.87 -5.34
CA TRP A 89 3.19 12.97 -5.43
C TRP A 89 2.71 14.17 -4.62
N SER A 90 3.66 15.05 -4.28
CA SER A 90 3.47 16.29 -3.50
C SER A 90 2.73 16.15 -2.16
N GLY A 91 2.57 14.92 -1.65
CA GLY A 91 1.78 14.62 -0.46
C GLY A 91 0.28 14.88 -0.61
N LYS A 92 -0.20 15.14 -1.83
CA LYS A 92 -1.60 15.53 -2.10
C LYS A 92 -2.30 14.57 -3.03
N PHE A 93 -1.66 14.28 -4.16
CA PHE A 93 -2.25 13.42 -5.16
C PHE A 93 -1.95 11.96 -4.85
N THR A 94 -2.95 11.10 -4.95
CA THR A 94 -2.79 9.64 -4.86
C THR A 94 -3.53 8.99 -6.02
N ASN A 95 -2.81 8.24 -6.86
CA ASN A 95 -3.36 7.41 -7.91
C ASN A 95 -3.44 5.97 -7.42
N LEU A 96 -4.59 5.33 -7.55
CA LEU A 96 -4.81 3.89 -7.35
C LEU A 96 -5.07 3.27 -8.71
N ALA A 97 -4.26 2.29 -9.12
CA ALA A 97 -4.41 1.59 -10.38
C ALA A 97 -4.42 0.07 -10.20
N CYS A 98 -5.25 -0.60 -11.00
CA CYS A 98 -5.42 -2.05 -11.01
C CYS A 98 -5.77 -2.54 -12.42
N VAL A 99 -5.47 -3.80 -12.73
CA VAL A 99 -5.94 -4.47 -13.95
C VAL A 99 -7.23 -5.24 -13.66
N GLY A 100 -8.25 -5.06 -14.50
CA GLY A 100 -9.52 -5.77 -14.44
C GLY A 100 -9.47 -7.16 -15.07
N GLY A 101 -10.52 -7.96 -14.90
CA GLY A 101 -10.61 -9.32 -15.47
C GLY A 101 -10.62 -9.38 -17.00
N ASP A 102 -10.87 -8.26 -17.67
CA ASP A 102 -10.77 -8.11 -19.12
C ASP A 102 -9.36 -7.72 -19.60
N GLY A 103 -8.39 -7.61 -18.68
CA GLY A 103 -7.02 -7.20 -18.97
C GLY A 103 -6.84 -5.70 -19.16
N ALA A 104 -7.86 -4.86 -18.93
CA ALA A 104 -7.71 -3.42 -19.03
C ALA A 104 -7.24 -2.79 -17.71
N LEU A 105 -6.29 -1.86 -17.82
CA LEU A 105 -5.89 -0.98 -16.73
C LEU A 105 -7.05 -0.05 -16.39
N ARG A 106 -7.29 0.09 -15.10
CA ARG A 106 -8.27 1.00 -14.53
C ARG A 106 -7.64 1.75 -13.39
N HIS A 107 -7.98 3.02 -13.27
CA HIS A 107 -7.45 3.82 -12.17
C HIS A 107 -8.50 4.77 -11.61
N ARG A 108 -8.22 5.25 -10.40
CA ARG A 108 -8.93 6.32 -9.73
C ARG A 108 -7.94 7.11 -8.88
N TYR A 109 -8.28 8.33 -8.53
CA TYR A 109 -7.34 9.19 -7.84
C TYR A 109 -8.00 10.14 -6.84
N GLN A 110 -7.22 10.58 -5.87
CA GLN A 110 -7.52 11.73 -5.00
C GLN A 110 -6.58 12.88 -5.38
N ARG A 111 -7.06 14.12 -5.29
CA ARG A 111 -6.24 15.32 -5.55
C ARG A 111 -5.77 16.00 -4.26
N GLU A 112 -6.26 15.56 -3.11
CA GLU A 112 -5.95 16.09 -1.80
C GLU A 112 -6.00 14.99 -0.72
N PRO A 113 -5.29 15.17 0.42
CA PRO A 113 -5.32 14.21 1.52
C PRO A 113 -6.74 14.03 2.05
N TYR A 114 -7.16 12.76 2.21
CA TYR A 114 -8.52 12.40 2.63
C TYR A 114 -9.64 12.91 1.71
N GLY A 115 -9.28 13.31 0.49
CA GLY A 115 -10.18 13.86 -0.51
C GLY A 115 -11.16 12.86 -1.11
N ALA A 116 -12.06 13.36 -1.96
CA ALA A 116 -12.94 12.50 -2.73
C ALA A 116 -12.15 11.72 -3.78
N TRP A 117 -12.58 10.49 -4.05
CA TRP A 117 -12.03 9.74 -5.16
C TRP A 117 -12.70 10.13 -6.47
N HIS A 118 -11.90 10.15 -7.53
CA HIS A 118 -12.32 10.43 -8.89
C HIS A 118 -11.96 9.27 -9.83
N PRO A 119 -12.89 8.80 -10.69
CA PRO A 119 -14.29 9.28 -10.79
C PRO A 119 -15.12 8.95 -9.54
N ALA A 120 -16.20 9.69 -9.34
CA ALA A 120 -17.04 9.58 -8.14
C ALA A 120 -17.71 8.21 -8.02
N GLY A 121 -18.06 7.85 -6.78
CA GLY A 121 -18.65 6.56 -6.43
C GLY A 121 -17.62 5.42 -6.40
N GLU A 122 -18.07 4.24 -6.83
CA GLU A 122 -17.27 3.01 -6.86
C GLU A 122 -16.68 2.73 -8.25
N ASN A 123 -16.57 3.78 -9.07
CA ASN A 123 -16.11 3.71 -10.46
C ASN A 123 -14.60 3.90 -10.57
N PHE A 124 -14.07 3.46 -11.71
CA PHE A 124 -12.68 3.66 -12.13
C PHE A 124 -12.69 4.13 -13.59
N GLU A 125 -11.75 5.01 -13.93
CA GLU A 125 -11.49 5.40 -15.31
C GLU A 125 -10.81 4.26 -16.06
N HIS A 126 -11.26 3.98 -17.28
CA HIS A 126 -10.78 2.88 -18.10
C HIS A 126 -9.64 3.35 -19.01
N LEU A 127 -8.45 2.81 -18.79
CA LEU A 127 -7.23 3.18 -19.51
C LEU A 127 -6.81 2.18 -20.60
N GLY A 128 -7.62 1.15 -20.83
CA GLY A 128 -7.41 0.14 -21.88
C GLY A 128 -6.24 -0.81 -21.59
N GLY A 129 -5.78 -1.51 -22.62
CA GLY A 129 -4.70 -2.49 -22.56
C GLY A 129 -5.19 -3.94 -22.65
N LYS A 130 -4.22 -4.86 -22.80
CA LYS A 130 -4.40 -6.32 -22.73
C LYS A 130 -3.34 -6.89 -21.79
N LEU A 131 -3.57 -6.71 -20.50
CA LEU A 131 -2.59 -6.84 -19.43
C LEU A 131 -2.84 -8.09 -18.59
N ALA A 132 -1.77 -8.60 -17.97
CA ALA A 132 -1.79 -9.84 -17.19
C ALA A 132 -0.90 -9.83 -15.93
N GLY A 133 0.01 -8.87 -15.77
CA GLY A 133 0.88 -8.76 -14.59
C GLY A 133 0.45 -7.68 -13.61
N ASN A 134 1.03 -7.70 -12.41
CA ASN A 134 0.92 -6.56 -11.49
C ASN A 134 1.58 -5.31 -12.09
N ILE A 135 1.19 -4.15 -11.57
CA ILE A 135 1.62 -2.86 -12.10
C ILE A 135 2.81 -2.36 -11.26
N ALA A 136 3.90 -2.04 -11.94
CA ALA A 136 4.98 -1.25 -11.37
C ALA A 136 4.73 0.23 -11.64
N ALA A 137 4.77 1.06 -10.61
CA ALA A 137 4.51 2.49 -10.73
C ALA A 137 5.65 3.33 -10.14
N VAL A 138 5.95 4.45 -10.79
CA VAL A 138 6.90 5.43 -10.27
C VAL A 138 6.47 6.85 -10.63
N THR A 139 6.81 7.81 -9.77
CA THR A 139 6.65 9.24 -10.04
C THR A 139 8.01 9.92 -10.21
N ARG A 140 8.07 10.93 -11.08
CA ARG A 140 9.26 11.80 -11.26
C ARG A 140 9.14 13.13 -10.53
N GLY A 141 8.06 13.32 -9.78
CA GLY A 141 7.67 14.59 -9.22
C GLY A 141 6.25 14.97 -9.62
N GLU A 142 5.94 16.25 -9.50
CA GLU A 142 4.58 16.74 -9.66
C GLU A 142 4.01 16.45 -11.05
N GLU A 143 2.75 16.04 -11.08
CA GLU A 143 1.97 15.73 -12.29
C GLU A 143 2.60 14.65 -13.17
N HIS A 144 3.47 13.82 -12.61
CA HIS A 144 4.17 12.80 -13.36
C HIS A 144 3.96 11.41 -12.78
N VAL A 145 3.40 10.49 -13.58
CA VAL A 145 3.35 9.05 -13.25
C VAL A 145 3.83 8.24 -14.44
N ASN A 146 4.59 7.18 -14.18
CA ASN A 146 4.86 6.12 -15.12
C ASN A 146 4.34 4.80 -14.56
N LEU A 147 3.66 4.05 -15.41
CA LEU A 147 3.20 2.70 -15.13
C LEU A 147 3.88 1.76 -16.11
N PHE A 148 4.33 0.62 -15.58
CA PHE A 148 4.85 -0.50 -16.36
C PHE A 148 4.05 -1.73 -15.97
N VAL A 149 3.55 -2.45 -16.94
CA VAL A 149 2.74 -3.66 -16.73
C VAL A 149 3.00 -4.70 -17.82
N ARG A 150 2.98 -5.97 -17.43
CA ARG A 150 3.13 -7.08 -18.38
C ARG A 150 1.83 -7.28 -19.16
N GLY A 151 1.95 -7.38 -20.48
CA GLY A 151 0.88 -7.77 -21.40
C GLY A 151 0.57 -9.27 -21.39
N GLN A 152 -0.59 -9.65 -21.93
CA GLN A 152 -0.97 -11.06 -22.11
C GLN A 152 -0.06 -11.83 -23.07
N ASP A 153 0.71 -11.11 -23.90
CA ASP A 153 1.73 -11.61 -24.81
C ASP A 153 3.13 -11.66 -24.17
N ASN A 154 3.22 -11.51 -22.84
CA ASN A 154 4.45 -11.42 -22.06
C ASN A 154 5.36 -10.24 -22.40
N LYS A 155 4.89 -9.24 -23.16
CA LYS A 155 5.67 -8.02 -23.40
C LYS A 155 5.48 -7.01 -22.27
N CYS A 156 6.51 -6.22 -22.01
CA CYS A 156 6.38 -5.06 -21.13
C CYS A 156 5.65 -3.93 -21.88
N TYR A 157 4.66 -3.34 -21.24
CA TYR A 157 3.96 -2.16 -21.71
C TYR A 157 4.12 -1.02 -20.71
N SER A 158 4.21 0.19 -21.22
CA SER A 158 4.21 1.40 -20.40
C SER A 158 3.10 2.36 -20.76
N LYS A 159 2.65 3.11 -19.76
CA LYS A 159 1.72 4.25 -19.90
C LYS A 159 2.12 5.32 -18.90
N TRP A 160 2.07 6.58 -19.31
CA TRP A 160 2.46 7.69 -18.44
C TRP A 160 1.41 8.78 -18.37
N TYR A 161 1.46 9.57 -17.29
CA TYR A 161 0.60 10.73 -17.07
C TYR A 161 1.45 12.00 -16.98
N ARG A 162 1.07 13.02 -17.75
CA ARG A 162 1.56 14.41 -17.65
C ARG A 162 0.49 15.37 -18.14
N GLY A 163 -0.39 15.82 -17.25
CA GLY A 163 -1.60 16.59 -17.60
C GLY A 163 -2.65 15.78 -18.39
N GLY A 164 -2.32 14.55 -18.79
CA GLY A 164 -3.14 13.61 -19.53
C GLY A 164 -2.42 12.27 -19.64
N TRP A 165 -3.17 11.20 -19.87
CA TRP A 165 -2.62 9.86 -20.07
C TRP A 165 -2.11 9.69 -21.50
N SER A 166 -0.93 9.09 -21.66
CA SER A 166 -0.38 8.71 -22.95
C SER A 166 -1.14 7.53 -23.57
N GLU A 167 -0.92 7.27 -24.86
CA GLU A 167 -1.22 5.97 -25.45
C GLU A 167 -0.35 4.85 -24.84
N TRP A 168 -0.77 3.60 -25.02
CA TRP A 168 0.02 2.43 -24.63
C TRP A 168 1.25 2.27 -25.53
N MET A 169 2.41 2.06 -24.92
CA MET A 169 3.67 1.85 -25.64
C MET A 169 4.26 0.50 -25.25
N SER A 170 4.54 -0.35 -26.25
CA SER A 170 5.28 -1.60 -26.03
C SER A 170 6.76 -1.28 -25.78
N ARG A 171 7.35 -1.94 -24.80
CA ARG A 171 8.79 -1.90 -24.49
C ARG A 171 9.49 -3.21 -24.88
N GLY A 172 8.77 -4.15 -25.48
CA GLY A 172 9.30 -5.48 -25.82
C GLY A 172 9.55 -6.35 -24.59
N GLY A 173 10.57 -7.22 -24.67
CA GLY A 173 10.94 -8.17 -23.61
C GLY A 173 10.14 -9.47 -23.66
N ASP A 174 10.33 -10.38 -22.71
CA ASP A 174 9.52 -11.61 -22.54
C ASP A 174 9.19 -11.86 -21.06
N VAL A 175 8.65 -10.84 -20.40
CA VAL A 175 8.39 -10.76 -18.96
C VAL A 175 7.66 -12.00 -18.43
N GLN A 176 8.29 -12.71 -17.49
CA GLN A 176 7.72 -13.93 -16.90
C GLN A 176 7.07 -13.67 -15.53
N GLY A 177 7.47 -12.61 -14.84
CA GLY A 177 6.99 -12.25 -13.50
C GLY A 177 6.55 -10.80 -13.36
N ASP A 178 6.53 -10.32 -12.13
CA ASP A 178 6.26 -8.92 -11.84
C ASP A 178 7.45 -8.03 -12.21
N MET A 179 7.16 -6.75 -12.38
CA MET A 179 8.13 -5.75 -12.81
C MET A 179 8.38 -4.75 -11.69
N ALA A 180 9.52 -4.07 -11.74
CA ALA A 180 9.95 -3.13 -10.73
C ALA A 180 10.34 -1.78 -11.38
N ALA A 181 9.70 -0.70 -10.97
CA ALA A 181 9.97 0.63 -11.51
C ALA A 181 10.71 1.47 -10.47
N TYR A 182 11.71 2.24 -10.90
CA TYR A 182 12.39 3.19 -10.05
C TYR A 182 12.66 4.50 -10.81
N TYR A 183 13.01 5.55 -10.08
CA TYR A 183 13.50 6.82 -10.61
C TYR A 183 14.71 7.24 -9.77
N ASP A 184 15.87 7.48 -10.41
CA ASP A 184 17.12 7.87 -9.74
C ASP A 184 17.25 9.37 -9.50
N GLY A 185 16.28 10.18 -9.95
CA GLY A 185 16.37 11.63 -9.83
C GLY A 185 17.15 12.32 -10.95
N THR A 186 17.57 11.61 -11.99
CA THR A 186 18.11 12.26 -13.20
C THR A 186 17.03 13.11 -13.88
N ALA A 187 17.32 14.40 -14.09
CA ALA A 187 16.38 15.33 -14.71
C ALA A 187 16.05 14.88 -16.14
N TRP A 188 14.74 14.80 -16.45
CA TRP A 188 14.25 14.52 -17.79
C TRP A 188 14.63 15.65 -18.76
N GLN A 189 15.28 15.30 -19.87
CA GLN A 189 15.46 16.23 -21.00
C GLN A 189 14.29 16.07 -21.99
N PRO A 190 13.77 17.16 -22.59
CA PRO A 190 12.78 17.05 -23.66
C PRO A 190 13.29 16.16 -24.81
N GLY A 191 12.61 15.04 -25.06
CA GLY A 191 13.03 14.03 -26.05
C GLY A 191 13.97 12.95 -25.51
N ALA A 192 14.38 13.00 -24.24
CA ALA A 192 15.07 11.89 -23.59
C ALA A 192 14.04 10.87 -23.07
N GLU A 193 13.91 9.78 -23.81
CA GLU A 193 13.18 8.57 -23.43
C GLU A 193 14.05 7.66 -22.54
N THR A 194 14.86 8.21 -21.64
CA THR A 194 15.64 7.40 -20.71
C THR A 194 14.72 6.89 -19.60
N TRP A 195 14.10 5.75 -19.87
CA TRP A 195 13.17 5.04 -18.99
C TRP A 195 13.92 4.01 -18.16
N THR A 196 14.31 4.33 -16.93
CA THR A 196 14.87 3.32 -16.02
C THR A 196 13.75 2.54 -15.30
N SER A 197 12.98 1.79 -16.07
CA SER A 197 12.13 0.71 -15.55
C SER A 197 12.82 -0.62 -15.74
N LEU A 198 12.91 -1.41 -14.68
CA LEU A 198 13.50 -2.72 -14.68
C LEU A 198 12.35 -3.74 -14.71
N ALA A 199 12.27 -4.59 -15.74
CA ALA A 199 11.42 -5.79 -15.71
C ALA A 199 12.23 -7.07 -16.00
N TRP A 200 11.87 -8.17 -15.37
CA TRP A 200 12.56 -9.46 -15.47
C TRP A 200 11.80 -10.44 -16.37
N ASP A 201 12.46 -11.00 -17.38
CA ASP A 201 11.88 -11.97 -18.34
C ASP A 201 12.35 -13.43 -18.11
N GLY A 202 12.97 -13.73 -16.97
CA GLY A 202 13.65 -15.02 -16.78
C GLY A 202 15.04 -15.10 -17.43
N ALA A 203 15.50 -14.03 -18.10
CA ALA A 203 16.79 -13.95 -18.81
C ALA A 203 17.45 -12.55 -18.96
N LYS A 204 16.78 -11.37 -18.99
CA LYS A 204 17.22 -10.02 -19.45
C LYS A 204 16.37 -8.80 -18.93
N TRP A 205 16.95 -7.58 -18.91
CA TRP A 205 16.48 -6.24 -18.39
C TRP A 205 16.97 -5.02 -19.25
N VAL A 206 16.22 -3.95 -19.69
CA VAL A 206 16.83 -2.65 -20.24
C VAL A 206 15.90 -1.40 -20.46
N PRO A 207 16.48 -0.16 -20.56
CA PRO A 207 15.90 1.09 -21.16
C PRO A 207 16.01 1.27 -22.71
N GLU A 208 15.02 1.91 -23.35
CA GLU A 208 14.86 2.00 -24.84
C GLU A 208 16.03 2.64 -25.61
N GLY A 209 16.34 2.08 -26.79
CA GLY A 209 17.50 2.40 -27.64
C GLY A 209 18.61 1.34 -27.59
N THR A 210 18.55 0.44 -26.62
CA THR A 210 19.41 -0.74 -26.50
C THR A 210 18.53 -1.96 -26.20
N GLU A 211 18.98 -3.16 -26.53
CA GLU A 211 18.22 -4.40 -26.30
C GLU A 211 18.16 -4.76 -24.81
N TRP A 212 17.09 -5.44 -24.35
CA TRP A 212 17.01 -6.18 -23.07
C TRP A 212 18.36 -6.85 -22.73
N THR A 213 18.90 -6.60 -21.54
CA THR A 213 20.25 -6.94 -21.05
C THR A 213 20.15 -7.80 -19.79
N SER A 214 20.66 -9.02 -19.87
CA SER A 214 20.76 -9.90 -18.70
C SER A 214 21.60 -9.29 -17.60
N LEU A 215 21.05 -9.29 -16.38
CA LEU A 215 21.84 -9.12 -15.17
C LEU A 215 22.30 -10.47 -14.60
N GLY A 216 21.93 -11.60 -15.23
CA GLY A 216 22.14 -12.96 -14.73
C GLY A 216 21.23 -13.32 -13.56
N GLY A 217 21.33 -14.57 -13.08
CA GLY A 217 20.60 -15.08 -11.91
C GLY A 217 19.20 -15.64 -12.20
N THR A 218 18.64 -16.37 -11.23
CA THR A 218 17.29 -16.94 -11.29
C THR A 218 16.49 -16.44 -10.10
N ALA A 219 15.46 -15.63 -10.34
CA ALA A 219 14.49 -15.23 -9.33
C ALA A 219 13.33 -16.24 -9.27
N LEU A 220 12.89 -16.58 -8.07
CA LEU A 220 11.65 -17.34 -7.85
C LEU A 220 10.40 -16.45 -7.93
N GLU A 221 10.54 -15.18 -7.58
CA GLU A 221 9.45 -14.24 -7.30
C GLU A 221 9.83 -12.81 -7.73
N ASP A 222 9.00 -11.84 -7.33
CA ASP A 222 9.11 -10.40 -7.58
C ASP A 222 10.51 -9.84 -7.30
N VAL A 223 10.86 -8.82 -8.08
CA VAL A 223 12.09 -8.07 -7.88
C VAL A 223 11.80 -6.79 -7.11
N ALA A 224 12.57 -6.55 -6.05
CA ALA A 224 12.54 -5.28 -5.34
C ALA A 224 13.69 -4.37 -5.84
N VAL A 225 13.38 -3.11 -6.11
CA VAL A 225 14.34 -2.10 -6.54
C VAL A 225 14.24 -0.85 -5.69
N VAL A 226 15.38 -0.26 -5.36
CA VAL A 226 15.44 1.03 -4.67
C VAL A 226 16.61 1.86 -5.22
N SER A 227 16.44 3.18 -5.27
CA SER A 227 17.53 4.12 -5.50
C SER A 227 17.96 4.74 -4.18
N SER A 228 19.27 4.84 -3.98
CA SER A 228 19.86 5.59 -2.86
C SER A 228 20.49 6.91 -3.29
N GLY A 229 20.29 7.29 -4.56
CA GLY A 229 20.82 8.50 -5.18
C GLY A 229 20.86 8.39 -6.70
N VAL A 230 21.20 9.52 -7.33
CA VAL A 230 21.43 9.59 -8.78
C VAL A 230 22.47 8.53 -9.18
N ASN A 231 22.14 7.71 -10.17
CA ASN A 231 22.97 6.60 -10.67
C ASN A 231 23.33 5.53 -9.62
N HIS A 232 22.64 5.45 -8.49
CA HIS A 232 22.90 4.45 -7.46
C HIS A 232 21.67 3.64 -7.09
N LEU A 233 21.65 2.37 -7.48
CA LEU A 233 20.53 1.45 -7.27
C LEU A 233 20.94 0.21 -6.49
N TYR A 234 19.96 -0.36 -5.82
CA TYR A 234 20.00 -1.73 -5.33
C TYR A 234 18.81 -2.52 -5.86
N LEU A 235 19.10 -3.72 -6.34
CA LEU A 235 18.13 -4.75 -6.68
C LEU A 235 18.22 -5.87 -5.66
N PHE A 236 17.07 -6.42 -5.30
CA PHE A 236 16.97 -7.61 -4.45
C PHE A 236 16.00 -8.60 -5.08
N ILE A 237 16.40 -9.87 -5.08
CA ILE A 237 15.55 -10.98 -5.53
C ILE A 237 15.63 -12.12 -4.52
N ARG A 238 14.60 -12.97 -4.51
CA ARG A 238 14.66 -14.28 -3.84
C ARG A 238 15.02 -15.35 -4.87
N GLY A 239 16.13 -16.05 -4.66
CA GLY A 239 16.61 -17.11 -5.55
C GLY A 239 15.92 -18.46 -5.30
N ALA A 240 16.14 -19.44 -6.19
CA ALA A 240 15.58 -20.80 -6.14
C ALA A 240 15.82 -21.56 -4.82
N ASP A 241 16.88 -21.19 -4.10
CA ASP A 241 17.29 -21.71 -2.80
C ASP A 241 16.61 -21.02 -1.61
N ASN A 242 15.69 -20.08 -1.87
CA ASN A 242 15.06 -19.19 -0.89
C ASN A 242 16.02 -18.17 -0.25
N THR A 243 17.22 -17.96 -0.80
CA THR A 243 18.16 -16.93 -0.34
C THR A 243 17.85 -15.59 -1.00
N VAL A 244 18.10 -14.47 -0.30
CA VAL A 244 18.02 -13.12 -0.88
C VAL A 244 19.35 -12.78 -1.54
N TYR A 245 19.30 -12.41 -2.82
CA TYR A 245 20.44 -11.95 -3.60
C TYR A 245 20.31 -10.46 -3.88
N SER A 246 21.43 -9.75 -3.88
CA SER A 246 21.47 -8.33 -4.24
C SER A 246 22.38 -8.06 -5.43
N LYS A 247 22.06 -7.00 -6.18
CA LYS A 247 22.94 -6.40 -7.18
C LYS A 247 22.85 -4.89 -7.07
N SER A 248 23.98 -4.19 -7.13
CA SER A 248 23.99 -2.73 -7.12
C SER A 248 24.37 -2.18 -8.49
N TYR A 249 23.79 -1.04 -8.85
CA TYR A 249 24.23 -0.25 -9.99
C TYR A 249 24.88 1.02 -9.47
N ARG A 250 26.10 1.31 -9.92
CA ARG A 250 26.84 2.53 -9.61
C ARG A 250 27.51 3.05 -10.87
N ASP A 251 27.23 4.31 -11.19
CA ASP A 251 27.95 5.10 -12.21
C ASP A 251 28.17 4.38 -13.55
N GLY A 252 27.13 3.72 -14.08
CA GLY A 252 27.21 3.03 -15.37
C GLY A 252 27.45 1.54 -15.29
N THR A 253 27.72 0.99 -14.11
CA THR A 253 28.16 -0.40 -13.95
C THR A 253 27.35 -1.17 -12.90
N TRP A 254 27.10 -2.45 -13.19
CA TRP A 254 26.46 -3.36 -12.25
C TRP A 254 27.51 -4.15 -11.47
N GLU A 255 27.38 -4.17 -10.16
CA GLU A 255 28.27 -4.83 -9.21
C GLU A 255 27.51 -5.88 -8.39
N THR A 256 28.15 -7.00 -8.11
CA THR A 256 27.67 -7.99 -7.13
C THR A 256 28.34 -7.70 -5.79
N GLN A 257 27.57 -7.70 -4.70
CA GLN A 257 28.14 -7.69 -3.34
C GLN A 257 28.61 -9.09 -2.93
#